data_AF-A0A5Q8CJX7-F1
#
_entry.id   AF-A0A5Q8CJX7-F1
#
_cell.length_a   1.000
_cell.length_b   1.000
_cell.length_c   1.000
_cell.angle_alpha   90.00
_cell.angle_beta   90.00
_cell.angle_gamma   90.00
#
_symmetry.space_group_name_H-M   'P 1'
#
loop_
_entity.id
_entity.type
_entity.pdbx_description
1 polymer ?
#
loop_
_entity_poly.entity_id
_entity_poly.type
_entity_poly.pdbx_seq_one_letter_code
_entity_poly.pdbx_strand_id
1 'polypeptide(L)'
;MPASRLIILSVAVAAAGGAGYVAKNMVVAPPAQVVVNAPKQPAIALQDVLALSGDVAMGSQLGDNIRWEQWPASGINANFITRAAEPDAVEKLKGSVARVAMYAGEPLRRSKLVGEGQSFM
;
A
#
# COMPACT_ATOMS: atom_id res chain seq x y z
N MET A 1 -27.77 -62.15 20.12
CA MET A 1 -28.00 -61.16 19.03
C MET A 1 -28.56 -61.89 17.83
N PRO A 2 -29.62 -61.41 17.16
CA PRO A 2 -30.22 -62.13 16.04
C PRO A 2 -29.21 -62.28 14.90
N ALA A 3 -29.11 -63.49 14.32
CA ALA A 3 -28.11 -63.84 13.30
C ALA A 3 -28.14 -62.88 12.10
N SER A 4 -29.33 -62.40 11.71
CA SER A 4 -29.51 -61.41 10.65
C SER A 4 -28.76 -60.10 10.91
N ARG A 5 -28.64 -59.68 12.18
CA ARG A 5 -27.93 -58.44 12.55
C ARG A 5 -26.42 -58.60 12.45
N LEU A 6 -25.89 -59.81 12.67
CA LEU A 6 -24.48 -60.13 12.47
C LEU A 6 -24.11 -60.19 10.98
N ILE A 7 -25.00 -60.74 10.15
CA ILE A 7 -24.82 -60.79 8.69
C ILE A 7 -24.85 -59.39 8.08
N ILE A 8 -25.78 -58.53 8.52
CA ILE A 8 -25.83 -57.14 8.04
C ILE A 8 -24.58 -56.37 8.48
N LEU A 9 -24.09 -56.62 9.70
CA LEU A 9 -22.88 -55.97 10.21
C LEU A 9 -21.64 -56.35 9.39
N SER A 10 -21.48 -57.62 9.00
CA SER A 10 -20.32 -58.06 8.21
C SER A 10 -20.33 -57.48 6.81
N VAL A 11 -21.49 -57.45 6.15
CA VAL A 11 -21.65 -56.81 4.83
C VAL A 11 -21.37 -55.31 4.89
N ALA A 12 -21.85 -54.64 5.94
CA ALA A 12 -21.61 -53.22 6.14
C ALA A 12 -20.11 -52.90 6.29
N VAL A 13 -19.37 -53.71 7.06
CA VAL A 13 -17.92 -53.54 7.23
C VAL A 13 -17.17 -53.77 5.92
N ALA A 14 -17.54 -54.80 5.15
CA ALA A 14 -16.93 -55.08 3.85
C ALA A 14 -17.18 -53.94 2.84
N ALA A 15 -18.41 -53.42 2.78
CA ALA A 15 -18.76 -52.31 1.90
C ALA A 15 -18.04 -51.01 2.29
N ALA A 16 -17.98 -50.69 3.59
CA ALA A 16 -17.28 -49.51 4.09
C ALA A 16 -15.77 -49.58 3.80
N GLY A 17 -15.16 -50.76 3.97
CA GLY A 17 -13.75 -50.99 3.63
C GLY A 17 -13.48 -50.82 2.14
N GLY A 18 -14.33 -51.38 1.28
CA GLY A 18 -14.22 -51.24 -0.17
C GLY A 18 -14.35 -49.80 -0.64
N ALA A 19 -15.35 -49.06 -0.14
CA ALA A 19 -15.54 -47.65 -0.48
C ALA A 19 -14.37 -46.77 0.00
N GLY A 20 -13.84 -47.02 1.18
CA GLY A 20 -12.67 -46.30 1.71
C GLY A 20 -11.40 -46.51 0.87
N TYR A 21 -11.19 -47.73 0.35
CA TYR A 21 -10.07 -48.02 -0.54
C TYR A 21 -10.20 -47.29 -1.88
N VAL A 22 -11.38 -47.32 -2.50
CA VAL A 22 -11.64 -46.60 -3.76
C VAL A 22 -11.51 -45.09 -3.57
N ALA A 23 -12.04 -44.53 -2.49
CA ALA A 23 -11.93 -43.11 -2.20
C ALA A 23 -10.48 -42.64 -2.06
N LYS A 24 -9.62 -43.44 -1.40
CA LYS A 24 -8.18 -43.14 -1.30
C LYS A 24 -7.48 -43.16 -2.68
N ASN A 25 -7.86 -44.10 -3.55
CA ASN A 25 -7.30 -44.20 -4.90
C ASN A 25 -7.84 -43.12 -5.86
N MET A 26 -8.96 -42.46 -5.51
CA MET A 26 -9.54 -41.33 -6.25
C MET A 26 -9.07 -39.96 -5.74
N VAL A 27 -8.20 -39.90 -4.72
CA VAL A 27 -7.61 -38.63 -4.28
C VAL A 27 -6.62 -38.15 -5.35
N VAL A 28 -7.14 -37.34 -6.26
CA VAL A 28 -6.33 -36.46 -7.11
C VAL A 28 -5.81 -35.35 -6.21
N ALA A 29 -4.49 -35.21 -6.13
CA ALA A 29 -3.89 -34.09 -5.42
C ALA A 29 -4.49 -32.78 -5.95
N PRO A 30 -4.89 -31.84 -5.07
CA PRO A 30 -5.32 -30.52 -5.52
C PRO A 30 -4.27 -29.95 -6.47
N PRO A 31 -4.67 -29.38 -7.63
CA PRO A 31 -3.70 -28.80 -8.54
C PRO A 31 -2.86 -27.80 -7.75
N ALA A 32 -1.54 -27.93 -7.85
CA ALA A 32 -0.63 -27.01 -7.20
C ALA A 32 -1.07 -25.59 -7.53
N GLN A 33 -1.34 -24.80 -6.50
CA GLN A 33 -1.65 -23.39 -6.66
C GLN A 33 -0.42 -22.79 -7.34
N VAL A 34 -0.52 -22.53 -8.64
CA VAL A 34 0.49 -21.78 -9.35
C VAL A 34 0.46 -20.40 -8.70
N VAL A 35 1.35 -20.18 -7.73
CA VAL A 35 1.71 -18.84 -7.30
C VAL A 35 2.26 -18.21 -8.56
N VAL A 36 1.43 -17.40 -9.22
CA VAL A 36 1.83 -16.57 -10.34
C VAL A 36 2.84 -15.58 -9.77
N ASN A 37 4.09 -16.02 -9.73
CA ASN A 37 5.25 -15.15 -9.75
C ASN A 37 5.32 -14.56 -11.16
N ALA A 38 4.28 -13.85 -11.58
CA ALA A 38 4.45 -12.86 -12.62
C ALA A 38 5.58 -11.95 -12.13
N PRO A 39 6.58 -11.63 -12.96
CA PRO A 39 7.51 -10.58 -12.60
C PRO A 39 6.66 -9.36 -12.27
N LYS A 40 6.59 -9.00 -10.97
CA LYS A 40 6.04 -7.72 -10.54
C LYS A 40 6.70 -6.73 -11.47
N GLN A 41 5.90 -6.04 -12.30
CA GLN A 41 6.38 -4.88 -13.06
C GLN A 41 7.29 -4.08 -12.14
N PRO A 42 8.43 -3.56 -12.63
CA PRO A 42 9.41 -2.92 -11.77
C PRO A 42 8.66 -1.96 -10.86
N ALA A 43 8.68 -2.29 -9.56
CA ALA A 43 7.94 -1.52 -8.58
C ALA A 43 8.44 -0.09 -8.74
N ILE A 44 7.56 0.80 -9.20
CA ILE A 44 7.92 2.19 -9.40
C ILE A 44 8.44 2.64 -8.04
N ALA A 45 9.73 3.01 -7.98
CA ALA A 45 10.32 3.45 -6.73
C ALA A 45 9.52 4.67 -6.28
N LEU A 46 8.92 4.59 -5.09
CA LEU A 46 8.15 5.70 -4.53
C LEU A 46 9.00 6.39 -3.48
N GLN A 47 8.83 7.71 -3.37
CA GLN A 47 9.43 8.51 -2.32
C GLN A 47 8.42 9.56 -1.85
N ASP A 48 8.47 9.84 -0.54
CA ASP A 48 7.61 10.84 0.08
C ASP A 48 8.07 12.25 -0.28
N VAL A 49 7.17 13.00 -0.92
CA VAL A 49 7.32 14.41 -1.26
C VAL A 49 6.32 15.22 -0.43
N LEU A 50 6.72 16.41 0.01
CA LEU A 50 5.84 17.33 0.72
C LEU A 50 4.90 17.98 -0.29
N ALA A 51 3.59 17.81 -0.11
CA ALA A 51 2.56 18.34 -0.99
C ALA A 51 1.50 19.11 -0.20
N LEU A 52 0.77 19.98 -0.89
CA LEU A 52 -0.34 20.73 -0.32
C LEU A 52 -1.54 19.82 -0.08
N SER A 53 -2.07 19.81 1.13
CA SER A 53 -3.30 19.06 1.46
C SER A 53 -4.58 19.82 1.12
N GLY A 54 -4.48 21.14 0.95
CA GLY A 54 -5.57 22.05 0.59
C GLY A 54 -5.06 23.28 -0.19
N ASP A 55 -5.98 24.10 -0.68
CA ASP A 55 -5.65 25.35 -1.37
C ASP A 55 -5.12 26.39 -0.39
N VAL A 56 -4.06 27.09 -0.78
CA VAL A 56 -3.42 28.14 0.03
C VAL A 56 -3.33 29.41 -0.80
N ALA A 57 -4.02 30.46 -0.33
CA ALA A 57 -3.98 31.77 -0.95
C ALA A 57 -2.61 32.45 -0.76
N MET A 58 -2.26 33.34 -1.67
CA MET A 58 -1.07 34.18 -1.53
C MET A 58 -1.17 35.02 -0.24
N GLY A 59 -0.08 35.10 0.52
CA GLY A 59 -0.03 35.80 1.80
C GLY A 59 -0.59 35.01 2.98
N SER A 60 -1.16 33.83 2.76
CA SER A 60 -1.61 32.94 3.83
C SER A 60 -0.48 32.04 4.33
N GLN A 61 -0.54 31.69 5.61
CA GLN A 61 0.35 30.70 6.22
C GLN A 61 -0.04 29.29 5.78
N LEU A 62 0.95 28.40 5.63
CA LEU A 62 0.70 27.00 5.28
C LEU A 62 -0.14 26.28 6.35
N GLY A 63 0.24 26.40 7.63
CA GLY A 63 -0.43 25.70 8.73
C GLY A 63 -0.47 24.19 8.47
N ASP A 64 -1.62 23.56 8.69
CA ASP A 64 -1.81 22.12 8.47
C ASP A 64 -2.15 21.75 7.01
N ASN A 65 -2.04 22.71 6.07
CA ASN A 65 -2.30 22.48 4.65
C ASN A 65 -1.15 21.77 3.92
N ILE A 66 -0.27 21.07 4.64
CA ILE A 66 0.87 20.33 4.07
C ILE A 66 0.91 18.91 4.60
N ARG A 67 1.22 17.95 3.73
CA ARG A 67 1.34 16.53 4.08
C ARG A 67 2.38 15.83 3.23
N TRP A 68 2.83 14.68 3.70
CA TRP A 68 3.64 13.78 2.90
C TRP A 68 2.77 13.00 1.93
N GLU A 69 3.20 12.94 0.66
CA GLU A 69 2.51 12.26 -0.41
C GLU A 69 3.49 11.37 -1.19
N GLN A 70 3.04 10.16 -1.53
CA GLN A 70 3.85 9.16 -2.22
C GLN A 70 3.96 9.52 -3.71
N TRP A 71 5.17 9.80 -4.18
CA TRP A 71 5.44 10.21 -5.56
C TRP A 71 6.41 9.25 -6.26
N PRO A 72 6.25 8.97 -7.56
CA PRO A 72 7.25 8.26 -8.35
C PRO A 72 8.62 8.94 -8.30
N ALA A 73 9.65 8.23 -7.84
CA ALA A 73 11.00 8.76 -7.70
C ALA A 73 11.58 9.29 -9.01
N SER A 74 11.18 8.73 -10.15
CA SER A 74 11.55 9.21 -11.48
C SER A 74 11.00 10.60 -11.83
N GLY A 75 9.95 11.05 -11.13
CA GLY A 75 9.32 12.36 -11.32
C GLY A 75 9.73 13.41 -10.27
N ILE A 76 10.60 13.05 -9.33
CA ILE A 76 11.06 13.96 -8.29
C ILE A 76 12.17 14.84 -8.87
N ASN A 77 12.01 16.15 -8.71
CA ASN A 77 13.04 17.12 -9.07
C ASN A 77 13.77 17.64 -7.83
N ALA A 78 14.91 18.30 -8.04
CA ALA A 78 15.74 18.84 -6.96
C ALA A 78 15.08 19.97 -6.14
N ASN A 79 13.98 20.56 -6.63
CA ASN A 79 13.26 21.62 -5.93
C ASN A 79 12.16 21.07 -5.02
N PHE A 80 11.87 19.77 -5.07
CA PHE A 80 10.88 19.13 -4.22
C PHE A 80 11.49 18.80 -2.86
N ILE A 81 10.67 19.00 -1.84
CA ILE A 81 11.03 18.67 -0.47
C ILE A 81 10.67 17.21 -0.25
N THR A 82 11.66 16.38 0.04
CA THR A 82 11.46 14.95 0.26
C THR A 82 11.65 14.61 1.74
N ARG A 83 10.93 13.59 2.23
CA ARG A 83 11.06 13.15 3.62
C ARG A 83 12.47 12.62 3.92
N ALA A 84 13.11 12.03 2.92
CA ALA A 84 14.47 11.50 3.05
C ALA A 84 15.51 12.61 3.29
N ALA A 85 15.34 13.77 2.63
CA ALA A 85 16.22 14.92 2.83
C ALA A 85 15.85 15.72 4.09
N GLU A 86 14.54 15.89 4.33
CA GLU A 86 14.04 16.78 5.37
C GLU A 86 12.80 16.19 6.08
N PRO A 87 12.99 15.26 7.04
CA PRO A 87 11.87 14.63 7.73
C PRO A 87 11.04 15.62 8.56
N ASP A 88 11.68 16.69 9.06
CA ASP A 88 11.06 17.72 9.91
C ASP A 88 10.42 18.86 9.10
N ALA A 89 10.38 18.76 7.77
CA ALA A 89 9.91 19.85 6.90
C ALA A 89 8.47 20.28 7.19
N VAL A 90 7.60 19.34 7.62
CA VAL A 90 6.22 19.66 8.00
C VAL A 90 6.20 20.65 9.18
N GLU A 91 6.99 20.39 10.22
CA GLU A 91 6.98 21.27 11.40
C GLU A 91 7.65 22.62 11.13
N LYS A 92 8.75 22.62 10.35
CA LYS A 92 9.46 23.86 9.99
C LYS A 92 8.63 24.77 9.08
N LEU A 93 7.95 24.18 8.09
CA LEU A 93 7.26 24.95 7.05
C LEU A 93 5.81 25.29 7.39
N LYS A 94 5.23 24.71 8.45
CA LYS A 94 3.93 25.13 9.01
C LYS A 94 3.84 26.65 9.24
N GLY A 95 4.95 27.26 9.65
CA GLY A 95 5.08 28.71 9.90
C GLY A 95 5.23 29.58 8.64
N SER A 96 5.53 28.97 7.50
CA SER A 96 5.88 29.71 6.28
C SER A 96 4.66 30.30 5.59
N VAL A 97 4.86 31.43 4.93
CA VAL A 97 3.80 32.17 4.21
C VAL A 97 3.92 31.94 2.72
N ALA A 98 2.80 31.69 2.04
CA ALA A 98 2.77 31.49 0.59
C ALA A 98 3.04 32.80 -0.17
N ARG A 99 4.05 32.82 -1.05
CA ARG A 99 4.36 33.96 -1.93
C ARG A 99 3.47 34.02 -3.16
N VAL A 100 2.88 32.89 -3.55
CA VAL A 100 1.96 32.73 -4.67
C VAL A 100 0.81 31.83 -4.23
N ALA A 101 -0.33 31.92 -4.92
CA ALA A 101 -1.42 30.96 -4.70
C ALA A 101 -0.97 29.54 -5.07
N MET A 102 -1.33 28.56 -4.25
CA MET A 102 -1.05 27.14 -4.44
C MET A 102 -2.33 26.34 -4.23
N TYR A 103 -2.42 25.21 -4.92
CA TYR A 103 -3.61 24.37 -4.91
C TYR A 103 -3.30 23.00 -4.30
N ALA A 104 -4.35 22.34 -3.80
CA ALA A 104 -4.25 21.00 -3.23
C ALA A 104 -3.61 20.01 -4.22
N GLY A 105 -2.74 19.15 -3.70
CA GLY A 105 -2.02 18.11 -4.45
C GLY A 105 -0.77 18.58 -5.18
N GLU A 106 -0.49 19.89 -5.25
CA GLU A 106 0.77 20.35 -5.82
C GLU A 106 1.95 20.05 -4.86
N PRO A 107 3.10 19.56 -5.37
CA PRO A 107 4.34 19.49 -4.60
C PRO A 107 4.80 20.88 -4.10
N LEU A 108 5.11 20.95 -2.81
CA LEU A 108 5.58 22.16 -2.17
C LEU A 108 7.02 22.48 -2.58
N ARG A 109 7.26 23.75 -2.90
CA ARG A 109 8.56 24.27 -3.30
C ARG A 109 8.95 25.46 -2.44
N ARG A 110 10.19 25.47 -1.95
CA ARG A 110 10.72 26.58 -1.12
C ARG A 110 10.64 27.94 -1.81
N SER A 111 10.84 27.96 -3.12
CA SER A 111 10.76 29.18 -3.93
C SER A 111 9.37 29.84 -3.95
N LYS A 112 8.32 29.12 -3.52
CA LYS A 112 6.95 29.62 -3.38
C LYS A 112 6.63 30.14 -1.96
N LEU A 113 7.59 30.10 -1.03
CA LEU A 113 7.40 30.46 0.37
C LEU A 113 8.20 31.70 0.79
N VAL A 114 7.72 32.37 1.83
CA VAL A 114 8.34 33.52 2.52
C VAL A 114 8.60 33.15 3.98
N GLY A 115 9.76 33.55 4.50
CA GLY A 115 10.25 33.19 5.84
C GLY A 115 11.41 32.22 5.75
N GLU A 116 11.13 30.92 5.59
CA GLU A 116 12.15 29.85 5.50
C GLU A 116 12.28 29.27 4.06
N GLY A 117 12.20 30.14 3.06
CA GLY A 117 12.37 29.85 1.62
C GLY A 117 13.40 30.72 0.91
N GLN A 118 14.33 31.33 1.66
CA GLN A 118 15.20 32.47 1.36
C GLN A 118 14.55 33.82 1.71
N SER A 119 15.07 34.40 2.79
CA SER A 119 14.75 35.72 3.31
C SER A 119 15.30 36.81 2.41
N PHE A 120 14.53 37.88 2.28
CA PHE A 120 14.85 39.16 1.66
C PHE A 120 16.32 39.60 1.84
N MET A 121 17.14 39.41 0.80
CA MET A 121 18.32 40.22 0.45
C MET A 121 18.50 40.20 -1.07
#